data_AF-A0A2V6Q2I6-F1
#
_entry.id   AF-A0A2V6Q2I6-F1
#
_cell.length_a   1.000
_cell.length_b   1.000
_cell.length_c   1.000
_cell.angle_alpha   90.00
_cell.angle_beta   90.00
_cell.angle_gamma   90.00
#
_symmetry.space_group_name_H-M   'P 1'
#
loop_
_entity.id
_entity.type
_entity.pdbx_description
1 polymer ?
#
loop_
_entity_poly.entity_id
_entity_poly.type
_entity_poly.pdbx_seq_one_letter_code
_entity_poly.pdbx_strand_id
1 'polypeptide(L)'
;MPPRRYRIYGLAVRSHLRLSAPVGEGPSLGVVSFAVGRGPLVDTATARAAGQRWFSYRRLDDGAEYVRWRGLFEFLVAPDGRRIACHALPGATADALHTYLLGQVLSFAMLKQGIEPL
;
A
#
# COMPACT_ATOMS: atom_id res chain seq x y z
N MET A 1 1.36 -19.71 8.52
CA MET A 1 0.88 -19.89 7.14
C MET A 1 1.71 -19.04 6.19
N PRO A 2 2.16 -19.56 5.04
CA PRO A 2 2.89 -18.76 4.05
C PRO A 2 1.99 -17.69 3.40
N PRO A 3 2.55 -16.54 2.97
CA PRO A 3 1.78 -15.53 2.25
C PRO A 3 1.36 -16.04 0.87
N ARG A 4 0.16 -15.66 0.43
CA ARG A 4 -0.35 -15.92 -0.92
C ARG A 4 0.27 -14.94 -1.90
N ARG A 5 0.45 -15.38 -3.15
CA ARG A 5 0.98 -14.54 -4.24
C ARG A 5 -0.13 -14.20 -5.23
N TYR A 6 -0.46 -12.93 -5.31
CA TYR A 6 -1.48 -12.37 -6.18
C TYR A 6 -0.85 -11.70 -7.40
N ARG A 7 -1.58 -11.68 -8.52
CA ARG A 7 -1.20 -10.95 -9.73
C ARG A 7 -2.09 -9.73 -9.88
N ILE A 8 -1.50 -8.54 -9.78
CA ILE A 8 -2.23 -7.27 -9.85
C ILE A 8 -1.39 -6.30 -10.70
N TYR A 9 -1.93 -5.82 -11.82
CA TYR A 9 -1.25 -4.89 -12.74
C TYR A 9 0.18 -5.31 -13.14
N GLY A 10 0.40 -6.61 -13.38
CA GLY A 10 1.73 -7.16 -13.72
C GLY A 10 2.69 -7.33 -12.54
N LEU A 11 2.35 -6.84 -11.35
CA LEU A 11 3.09 -7.08 -10.11
C LEU A 11 2.73 -8.41 -9.47
N ALA A 12 3.71 -9.00 -8.80
CA ALA A 12 3.51 -10.06 -7.83
C ALA A 12 3.32 -9.47 -6.43
N VAL A 13 2.10 -9.54 -5.91
CA VAL A 13 1.75 -9.04 -4.57
C VAL A 13 1.71 -10.20 -3.58
N ARG A 14 2.63 -10.21 -2.61
CA ARG A 14 2.69 -11.21 -1.54
C ARG A 14 1.93 -10.69 -0.32
N SER A 15 0.90 -11.39 0.12
CA SER A 15 0.07 -10.98 1.26
C SER A 15 -0.44 -12.17 2.06
N HIS A 16 -0.55 -12.00 3.38
CA HIS A 16 -1.28 -12.94 4.23
C HIS A 16 -2.80 -12.68 4.21
N LEU A 17 -3.22 -11.52 3.72
CA LEU A 17 -4.62 -11.17 3.56
C LEU A 17 -5.17 -11.81 2.31
N ARG A 18 -6.47 -12.13 2.33
CA ARG A 18 -7.17 -12.53 1.12
C ARG A 18 -7.48 -11.30 0.29
N LEU A 19 -6.70 -11.09 -0.77
CA LEU A 19 -6.97 -10.05 -1.76
C LEU A 19 -8.01 -10.53 -2.78
N SER A 20 -8.90 -9.65 -3.22
CA SER A 20 -9.87 -9.91 -4.30
C SER A 20 -9.16 -9.82 -5.66
N ALA A 21 -8.17 -10.69 -5.86
CA ALA A 21 -7.34 -10.72 -7.06
C ALA A 21 -6.96 -12.17 -7.41
N PRO A 22 -6.61 -12.46 -8.68
CA PRO A 22 -6.14 -13.78 -9.08
C PRO A 22 -4.87 -14.18 -8.32
N VAL A 23 -4.84 -15.40 -7.80
CA VAL A 23 -3.63 -16.06 -7.27
C VAL A 23 -2.93 -16.76 -8.42
N GLY A 24 -1.61 -16.64 -8.52
CA GLY A 24 -0.90 -17.33 -9.59
C GLY A 24 0.62 -17.20 -9.57
N GLU A 25 1.25 -18.13 -10.26
CA GLU A 25 2.68 -18.14 -10.53
C GLU A 25 3.03 -17.53 -11.90
N GLY A 26 4.33 -17.28 -12.13
CA GLY A 26 4.85 -16.79 -13.41
C GLY A 26 5.54 -15.41 -13.35
N PRO A 27 5.95 -14.88 -14.52
CA PRO A 27 6.70 -13.64 -14.59
C PRO A 27 5.90 -12.45 -14.04
N SER A 28 6.60 -11.53 -13.40
CA SER A 28 6.07 -10.28 -12.86
C SER A 28 7.04 -9.15 -13.13
N LEU A 29 6.51 -7.93 -13.35
CA LEU A 29 7.32 -6.72 -13.54
C LEU A 29 8.09 -6.34 -12.26
N GLY A 30 7.52 -6.67 -11.10
CA GLY A 30 8.10 -6.40 -9.79
C GLY A 30 7.41 -7.23 -8.70
N VAL A 31 7.98 -7.20 -7.49
CA VAL A 31 7.47 -7.95 -6.33
C VAL A 31 7.23 -6.99 -5.17
N VAL A 32 6.02 -7.04 -4.61
CA VAL A 32 5.62 -6.20 -3.49
C VAL A 32 5.04 -7.05 -2.37
N SER A 33 5.53 -6.85 -1.16
CA SER A 33 4.95 -7.44 0.06
C SER A 33 3.94 -6.47 0.64
N PHE A 34 2.70 -6.91 0.79
CA PHE A 34 1.60 -6.12 1.33
C PHE A 34 1.15 -6.68 2.68
N ALA A 35 1.11 -5.82 3.71
CA ALA A 35 0.72 -6.22 5.06
C ALA A 35 -0.15 -5.16 5.72
N VAL A 36 -1.13 -5.58 6.53
CA VAL A 36 -1.92 -4.69 7.39
C VAL A 36 -1.39 -4.75 8.82
N GLY A 37 -0.97 -3.60 9.34
CA GLY A 37 -0.47 -3.40 10.70
C GLY A 37 -1.56 -2.96 11.68
N ARG A 38 -1.33 -3.21 12.98
CA ARG A 38 -2.27 -2.87 14.07
C ARG A 38 -2.01 -1.51 14.73
N GLY A 39 -1.15 -0.67 14.17
CA GLY A 39 -0.79 0.62 14.76
C GLY A 39 -0.45 1.66 13.70
N PRO A 40 -0.22 2.91 14.14
CA PRO A 40 0.10 4.02 13.24
C PRO A 40 1.38 3.72 12.47
N LEU A 41 1.38 4.05 11.18
CA LEU A 41 2.51 3.78 10.29
C LEU A 41 3.63 4.81 10.40
N VAL A 42 3.32 5.99 10.93
CA VAL A 42 4.22 7.14 11.06
C VAL A 42 4.08 7.78 12.44
N ASP A 43 5.02 8.64 12.81
CA ASP A 43 4.94 9.38 14.06
C ASP A 43 3.76 10.38 14.11
N THR A 44 3.49 10.88 15.31
CA THR A 44 2.37 11.80 15.55
C THR A 44 2.51 13.15 14.85
N ALA A 45 3.73 13.64 14.63
CA ALA A 45 3.95 14.91 13.92
C ALA A 45 3.59 14.76 12.44
N THR A 46 4.01 13.64 11.84
CA THR A 46 3.72 13.26 10.48
C THR A 46 2.21 13.08 10.28
N ALA A 47 1.56 12.35 11.20
CA ALA A 47 0.11 12.16 11.18
C ALA A 47 -0.66 13.48 11.35
N ARG A 48 -0.25 14.36 12.27
CA ARG A 48 -0.87 15.68 12.48
C ARG A 48 -0.76 16.58 11.27
N ALA A 49 0.39 16.58 10.60
CA ALA A 49 0.58 17.41 9.42
C ALA A 49 -0.25 16.94 8.21
N ALA A 50 -0.72 15.68 8.19
CA ALA A 50 -1.76 15.24 7.24
C ALA A 50 -3.12 15.89 7.56
N GLY A 51 -3.38 16.20 8.84
CA GLY A 51 -4.46 17.06 9.29
C GLY A 51 -5.85 16.58 8.90
N GLN A 52 -6.69 17.53 8.48
CA GLN A 52 -8.09 17.31 8.08
C GLN A 52 -8.27 17.08 6.57
N ARG A 53 -7.18 17.02 5.80
CA ARG A 53 -7.25 16.84 4.35
C ARG A 53 -7.82 15.46 4.02
N TRP A 54 -8.71 15.41 3.04
CA TRP A 54 -9.26 14.15 2.52
C TRP A 54 -8.14 13.20 2.07
N PHE A 55 -7.16 13.72 1.34
CA PHE A 55 -5.99 12.99 0.85
C PHE A 55 -4.72 13.69 1.33
N SER A 56 -3.73 12.91 1.74
CA SER A 56 -2.40 13.39 2.12
C SER A 56 -1.33 12.48 1.54
N TYR A 57 -0.33 13.09 0.92
CA TYR A 57 0.87 12.42 0.43
C TYR A 57 2.08 13.13 1.05
N ARG A 58 3.06 12.35 1.49
CA ARG A 58 4.35 12.86 1.96
C ARG A 58 5.45 11.86 1.67
N ARG A 59 6.55 12.35 1.10
CA ARG A 59 7.82 11.63 1.09
C ARG A 59 8.55 11.88 2.41
N LEU A 60 8.97 10.82 3.07
CA LEU A 60 9.74 10.85 4.32
C LEU A 60 11.24 10.97 4.03
N ASP A 61 12.01 11.34 5.05
CA ASP A 61 13.45 11.60 4.94
C ASP A 61 14.25 10.34 4.54
N ASP A 62 13.76 9.16 4.93
CA ASP A 62 14.33 7.86 4.54
C ASP A 62 13.98 7.45 3.10
N GLY A 63 13.19 8.26 2.39
CA GLY A 63 12.72 8.01 1.03
C GLY A 63 11.44 7.18 0.94
N ALA A 64 10.86 6.76 2.07
CA ALA A 64 9.56 6.13 2.11
C ALA A 64 8.46 7.13 1.73
N GLU A 65 7.30 6.61 1.33
CA GLU A 65 6.16 7.43 0.95
C GLU A 65 4.96 7.08 1.82
N TYR A 66 4.51 8.09 2.57
CA TYR A 66 3.30 8.04 3.37
C TYR A 66 2.12 8.56 2.55
N VAL A 67 1.06 7.77 2.48
CA VAL A 67 -0.17 8.10 1.76
C VAL A 67 -1.36 7.84 2.66
N ARG A 68 -2.28 8.80 2.79
CA ARG A 68 -3.44 8.69 3.68
C ARG A 68 -4.71 9.20 3.00
N TRP A 69 -5.77 8.44 3.19
CA TRP A 69 -7.15 8.87 2.96
C TRP A 69 -7.87 9.00 4.30
N ARG A 70 -8.43 10.18 4.56
CA ARG A 70 -9.08 10.48 5.84
C ARG A 70 -10.27 9.54 6.07
N GLY A 71 -10.25 8.86 7.22
CA GLY A 71 -11.33 7.94 7.63
C GLY A 71 -11.32 6.59 6.91
N LEU A 72 -10.32 6.33 6.06
CA LEU A 72 -10.20 5.07 5.32
C LEU A 72 -8.91 4.34 5.71
N PHE A 73 -7.82 4.61 4.99
CA PHE A 73 -6.58 3.89 5.20
C PHE A 73 -5.40 4.85 5.16
N GLU A 74 -4.34 4.47 5.84
CA GLU A 74 -3.01 4.99 5.64
C GLU A 74 -2.07 3.90 5.17
N PHE A 75 -1.08 4.29 4.39
CA PHE A 75 -0.11 3.42 3.76
C PHE A 75 1.28 3.99 3.89
N LEU A 76 2.24 3.10 4.02
CA LEU A 76 3.66 3.41 3.96
C LEU A 76 4.32 2.51 2.93
N VAL A 77 4.80 3.13 1.86
CA VAL A 77 5.55 2.47 0.80
C VAL A 77 7.04 2.61 1.11
N ALA A 78 7.74 1.49 1.21
CA ALA A 78 9.17 1.49 1.49
C ALA A 78 9.97 2.21 0.39
N PRO A 79 11.19 2.72 0.68
CA PRO A 79 12.00 3.46 -0.28
C PRO A 79 12.32 2.68 -1.57
N ASP A 80 12.34 1.34 -1.48
CA ASP A 80 12.60 0.43 -2.62
C ASP A 80 11.31 0.02 -3.37
N GLY A 81 10.13 0.43 -2.90
CA GLY A 81 8.84 0.03 -3.46
C GLY A 81 8.45 -1.43 -3.19
N ARG A 82 9.25 -2.22 -2.47
CA ARG A 82 9.03 -3.68 -2.34
C ARG A 82 8.19 -4.05 -1.13
N ARG A 83 7.89 -3.10 -0.26
CA ARG A 83 7.02 -3.31 0.92
C ARG A 83 6.00 -2.18 1.03
N ILE A 84 4.75 -2.56 1.23
CA ILE A 84 3.65 -1.67 1.57
C ILE A 84 3.09 -2.12 2.91
N ALA A 85 3.16 -1.24 3.89
CA ALA A 85 2.38 -1.38 5.12
C ALA A 85 1.07 -0.60 4.97
N CYS A 86 -0.01 -1.14 5.50
CA CYS A 86 -1.34 -0.56 5.49
C CYS A 86 -1.89 -0.53 6.92
N HIS A 87 -2.57 0.54 7.30
CA HIS A 87 -3.32 0.61 8.54
C HIS A 87 -4.73 1.13 8.26
N ALA A 88 -5.72 0.37 8.73
CA ALA A 88 -7.13 0.71 8.58
C ALA A 88 -7.55 1.69 9.68
N LEU A 89 -8.18 2.80 9.29
CA LEU A 89 -8.77 3.77 10.20
C LEU A 89 -10.21 3.34 10.57
N PRO A 90 -10.78 3.87 11.67
CA PRO A 90 -12.15 3.55 12.07
C PRO A 90 -13.16 3.78 10.94
N GLY A 91 -13.97 2.77 10.63
CA GLY A 91 -15.00 2.82 9.57
C GLY A 91 -14.54 2.33 8.19
N ALA A 92 -13.27 1.97 8.02
CA ALA A 92 -12.76 1.45 6.77
C ALA A 92 -13.21 -0.01 6.52
N THR A 93 -13.72 -0.29 5.31
CA THR A 93 -14.11 -1.64 4.89
C THR A 93 -13.03 -2.27 4.03
N ALA A 94 -12.94 -3.60 4.05
CA ALA A 94 -12.01 -4.35 3.20
C ALA A 94 -12.30 -4.13 1.71
N ASP A 95 -13.56 -3.94 1.33
CA ASP A 95 -13.95 -3.65 -0.05
C ASP A 95 -13.41 -2.29 -0.51
N ALA A 96 -13.43 -1.27 0.37
CA ALA A 96 -12.87 0.04 0.04
C ALA A 96 -11.36 -0.04 -0.25
N LEU A 97 -10.64 -0.93 0.45
CA LEU A 97 -9.21 -1.17 0.21
C LEU A 97 -8.97 -1.70 -1.21
N HIS A 98 -9.68 -2.75 -1.61
CA HIS A 98 -9.47 -3.39 -2.92
C HIS A 98 -9.98 -2.54 -4.08
N THR A 99 -11.18 -1.98 -3.95
CA THR A 99 -11.87 -1.30 -5.06
C THR A 99 -11.26 0.05 -5.39
N TYR A 100 -10.76 0.78 -4.39
CA TYR A 100 -10.35 2.18 -4.58
C TYR A 100 -8.88 2.45 -4.33
N LEU A 101 -8.25 1.75 -3.37
CA LEU A 101 -6.96 2.19 -2.84
C LEU A 101 -5.80 1.29 -3.24
N LEU A 102 -6.05 0.00 -3.44
CA LEU A 102 -4.97 -0.96 -3.72
C LEU A 102 -4.25 -0.63 -5.04
N GLY A 103 -4.98 -0.31 -6.11
CA GLY A 103 -4.37 0.07 -7.38
C GLY A 103 -3.53 1.35 -7.26
N GLN A 104 -4.04 2.36 -6.56
CA GLN A 104 -3.32 3.61 -6.38
C GLN A 104 -2.07 3.44 -5.51
N VAL A 105 -2.11 2.64 -4.44
CA VAL A 105 -0.91 2.44 -3.60
C VAL A 105 0.13 1.56 -4.31
N LEU A 106 -0.32 0.61 -5.14
CA LEU A 106 0.59 -0.18 -5.97
C LEU A 106 1.32 0.66 -7.02
N SER A 107 0.72 1.72 -7.57
CA SER A 107 1.41 2.59 -8.53
C SER A 107 2.62 3.31 -7.91
N PHE A 108 2.54 3.75 -6.66
CA PHE A 108 3.72 4.26 -5.92
C PHE A 108 4.84 3.21 -5.84
N ALA A 109 4.48 1.97 -5.50
CA ALA A 109 5.44 0.87 -5.44
C ALA A 109 6.05 0.52 -6.81
N MET A 110 5.29 0.64 -7.90
CA MET A 110 5.77 0.46 -9.28
C MET A 110 6.78 1.55 -9.65
N LEU A 111 6.43 2.82 -9.40
CA LEU A 111 7.30 3.96 -9.70
C LEU A 111 8.65 3.85 -8.96
N LYS A 112 8.64 3.43 -7.69
CA LYS A 112 9.86 3.19 -6.90
C LYS A 112 10.73 2.05 -7.44
N GLN A 113 10.13 1.10 -8.15
CA GLN A 113 10.82 0.01 -8.81
C GLN A 113 11.22 0.33 -10.25
N GLY A 114 10.98 1.57 -10.73
CA GLY A 114 11.26 1.97 -12.11
C GLY A 114 10.29 1.35 -13.13
N ILE A 115 9.12 0.92 -12.68
CA ILE A 115 8.07 0.34 -13.52
C ILE A 115 7.04 1.43 -13.79
N GLU A 116 6.82 1.75 -15.06
CA GLU A 116 5.80 2.71 -15.46
C GLU A 116 4.41 2.08 -15.26
N PRO A 117 3.53 2.67 -14.44
CA PRO A 117 2.17 2.18 -14.25
C PRO A 117 1.33 2.42 -15.52
N LEU A 118 0.46 1.45 -15.83
CA LEU A 118 -0.50 1.53 -16.96
C LEU A 118 -1.55 2.61 -16.75
#